data_AF-A0A3C2C194-F1
#
_entry.id   AF-A0A3C2C194-F1
#
_cell.length_a   1.000
_cell.length_b   1.000
_cell.length_c   1.000
_cell.angle_alpha   90.00
_cell.angle_beta   90.00
_cell.angle_gamma   90.00
#
_symmetry.space_group_name_H-M   'P 1'
#
loop_
_entity.id
_entity.type
_entity.pdbx_description
1 polymer ?
#
loop_
_entity_poly.entity_id
_entity_poly.type
_entity_poly.pdbx_seq_one_letter_code
_entity_poly.pdbx_strand_id
1 'polypeptide(L)'
;MYNLQELAQFIDAKLIGDADVRIGSVASAISAKNNQLTYVVNQKYKSDLVSTQAGVVILNHDLLKDCPTNALVVDDVYLAFAKITHYFKKEVAPTSGIHSSAKTGQAIIAQNCTIGKEVVIG
;
A
#
# COMPACT_ATOMS: atom_id res chain seq x y z
N MET A 1 -0.54 -4.54 12.18
CA MET A 1 -0.27 -5.81 11.48
C MET A 1 -1.61 -6.40 11.12
N TYR A 2 -1.78 -6.84 9.88
CA TYR A 2 -3.04 -7.32 9.32
C TYR A 2 -2.91 -8.79 8.94
N ASN A 3 -4.00 -9.55 9.08
CA ASN A 3 -4.00 -10.97 8.72
C ASN A 3 -4.09 -11.11 7.19
N LEU A 4 -3.36 -12.08 6.63
CA LEU A 4 -3.29 -12.25 5.18
C LEU A 4 -4.64 -12.63 4.56
N GLN A 5 -5.47 -13.42 5.24
CA GLN A 5 -6.82 -13.75 4.80
C GLN A 5 -7.73 -12.52 4.70
N GLU A 6 -7.64 -11.60 5.66
CA GLU A 6 -8.41 -10.35 5.63
C GLU A 6 -7.99 -9.48 4.45
N LEU A 7 -6.68 -9.39 4.20
CA LEU A 7 -6.17 -8.67 3.03
C LEU A 7 -6.67 -9.32 1.73
N ALA A 8 -6.62 -10.64 1.62
CA ALA A 8 -7.11 -11.37 0.45
C ALA A 8 -8.59 -11.06 0.18
N GLN A 9 -9.43 -11.10 1.20
CA GLN A 9 -10.86 -10.77 1.08
C GLN A 9 -11.08 -9.30 0.70
N PHE A 10 -10.29 -8.38 1.25
CA PHE A 10 -10.42 -6.95 0.97
C PHE A 10 -10.15 -6.59 -0.51
N ILE A 11 -9.21 -7.29 -1.15
CA ILE A 11 -8.89 -7.08 -2.57
C ILE A 11 -9.54 -8.07 -3.53
N ASP A 12 -10.39 -8.96 -3.03
CA ASP A 12 -10.99 -10.07 -3.80
C ASP A 12 -9.92 -10.93 -4.50
N ALA A 13 -8.87 -11.27 -3.75
CA ALA A 13 -7.77 -12.10 -4.22
C ALA A 13 -7.94 -13.54 -3.78
N LYS A 14 -7.48 -14.45 -4.63
CA LYS A 14 -7.30 -15.85 -4.26
C LYS A 14 -5.99 -16.01 -3.50
N LEU A 15 -6.10 -16.35 -2.22
CA LEU A 15 -4.95 -16.67 -1.37
C LEU A 15 -4.38 -18.05 -1.69
N ILE A 16 -3.06 -18.12 -1.90
CA ILE A 16 -2.29 -19.34 -2.02
C ILE A 16 -1.17 -19.32 -0.98
N GLY A 17 -1.19 -20.27 -0.05
CA GLY A 17 -0.22 -20.36 1.04
C GLY A 17 -0.88 -20.28 2.42
N ASP A 18 -0.16 -19.71 3.39
CA ASP A 18 -0.55 -19.65 4.80
C ASP A 18 -1.37 -18.39 5.12
N ALA A 19 -2.63 -18.59 5.50
CA ALA A 19 -3.59 -17.54 5.84
C ALA A 19 -3.29 -16.82 7.16
N ASP A 20 -2.55 -17.44 8.07
CA ASP A 20 -2.29 -16.89 9.41
C ASP A 20 -1.12 -15.91 9.44
N VAL A 21 -0.45 -15.73 8.30
CA VAL A 21 0.66 -14.78 8.16
C VAL A 21 0.20 -13.35 8.43
N ARG A 22 0.99 -12.63 9.21
CA ARG A 22 0.73 -11.23 9.55
C ARG A 22 1.61 -10.29 8.75
N ILE A 23 0.96 -9.37 8.04
CA ILE A 23 1.62 -8.35 7.23
C ILE A 23 1.61 -7.01 7.95
N GLY A 24 2.78 -6.41 8.10
CA GLY A 24 2.97 -5.14 8.80
C GLY A 24 3.04 -3.92 7.90
N SER A 25 3.55 -4.08 6.67
CA SER A 25 3.76 -2.96 5.75
C SER A 25 3.87 -3.44 4.29
N VAL A 26 3.96 -2.49 3.37
CA VAL A 26 4.15 -2.72 1.94
C VAL A 26 5.57 -2.28 1.55
N ALA A 27 6.25 -3.06 0.71
CA ALA A 27 7.61 -2.77 0.24
C ALA A 27 7.82 -3.22 -1.22
N SER A 28 8.89 -2.71 -1.85
CA SER A 28 9.28 -3.12 -3.20
C SER A 28 9.79 -4.57 -3.22
N ALA A 29 9.65 -5.27 -4.35
CA ALA A 29 10.01 -6.70 -4.44
C ALA A 29 11.48 -6.98 -4.09
N ILE A 30 12.36 -6.02 -4.34
CA ILE A 30 13.81 -6.09 -4.08
C ILE A 30 14.14 -5.93 -2.58
N SER A 31 13.38 -5.11 -1.86
CA SER A 31 13.68 -4.73 -0.46
C SER A 31 12.73 -5.36 0.56
N ALA A 32 11.69 -6.06 0.10
CA ALA A 32 10.63 -6.59 0.94
C ALA A 32 11.14 -7.72 1.84
N LYS A 33 10.70 -7.69 3.10
CA LYS A 33 10.97 -8.70 4.12
C LYS A 33 9.77 -9.60 4.38
N ASN A 34 9.98 -10.65 5.17
CA ASN A 34 9.00 -11.70 5.46
C ASN A 34 7.68 -11.23 6.10
N ASN A 35 7.64 -10.02 6.65
CA ASN A 35 6.46 -9.40 7.24
C ASN A 35 5.88 -8.27 6.37
N GLN A 36 6.31 -8.18 5.12
CA GLN A 36 5.90 -7.15 4.17
C GLN A 36 5.24 -7.78 2.96
N LEU A 37 4.31 -7.01 2.38
CA LEU A 37 3.65 -7.33 1.13
C LEU A 37 4.37 -6.61 -0.01
N THR A 38 4.52 -7.31 -1.13
CA THR A 38 4.96 -6.72 -2.39
C THR A 38 4.02 -7.09 -3.53
N TYR A 39 4.27 -6.54 -4.72
CA TYR A 39 3.47 -6.83 -5.92
C TYR A 39 4.37 -7.01 -7.14
N VAL A 40 3.94 -7.86 -8.07
CA VAL A 40 4.62 -8.13 -9.33
C VAL A 40 3.58 -8.19 -10.45
N VAL A 41 3.71 -7.29 -11.42
CA VAL A 41 2.67 -7.06 -12.44
C VAL A 41 2.82 -7.88 -13.70
N ASN A 42 4.05 -8.28 -14.05
CA ASN A 42 4.32 -9.00 -15.29
C ASN A 42 5.63 -9.79 -15.22
N GLN A 43 5.85 -10.64 -16.23
CA GLN A 43 7.02 -11.52 -16.33
C GLN A 43 8.36 -10.78 -16.41
N LYS A 44 8.39 -9.49 -16.75
CA LYS A 44 9.63 -8.70 -16.77
C LYS A 44 10.29 -8.65 -15.39
N TYR A 45 9.48 -8.68 -14.33
CA TYR A 45 9.91 -8.64 -12.93
C TYR A 45 9.96 -10.03 -12.29
N LYS A 46 9.97 -11.10 -13.09
CA LYS A 46 10.04 -12.49 -12.60
C LYS A 46 11.34 -12.75 -11.83
N SER A 47 12.46 -12.15 -12.22
CA SER A 47 13.72 -12.26 -11.47
C SER A 47 13.59 -11.67 -10.07
N ASP A 48 12.89 -10.54 -9.94
CA ASP A 48 12.62 -9.91 -8.64
C ASP A 48 11.65 -10.74 -7.80
N LEU A 49 10.65 -11.38 -8.45
CA LEU A 49 9.73 -12.31 -7.79
C LEU A 49 10.47 -13.51 -7.17
N VAL A 50 11.35 -14.15 -7.93
CA VAL A 50 12.08 -15.35 -7.47
C VAL A 50 13.08 -15.01 -6.37
N SER A 51 13.64 -13.80 -6.40
CA SER A 51 14.61 -13.34 -5.39
C SER A 51 13.97 -12.66 -4.18
N THR A 52 12.65 -12.44 -4.17
CA THR A 52 12.01 -11.66 -3.11
C THR A 52 12.01 -12.39 -1.77
N GLN A 53 12.17 -11.64 -0.69
CA GLN A 53 11.98 -12.13 0.68
C GLN A 53 10.65 -11.67 1.28
N ALA A 54 9.74 -11.16 0.45
CA ALA A 54 8.41 -10.73 0.87
C ALA A 54 7.63 -11.89 1.50
N GLY A 55 6.91 -11.60 2.58
CA GLY A 55 6.00 -12.57 3.21
C GLY A 55 4.84 -12.97 2.30
N VAL A 56 4.44 -12.05 1.43
CA VAL A 56 3.37 -12.25 0.45
C VAL A 56 3.61 -11.39 -0.78
N VAL A 57 3.23 -11.91 -1.95
CA VAL A 57 3.27 -11.21 -3.24
C VAL A 57 1.88 -11.14 -3.88
N ILE A 58 1.46 -9.94 -4.31
CA ILE A 58 0.30 -9.77 -5.21
C ILE A 58 0.75 -9.98 -6.65
N LEU A 59 0.12 -10.91 -7.37
CA LEU A 59 0.52 -11.27 -8.73
C LEU A 59 -0.66 -11.82 -9.54
N ASN A 60 -0.48 -11.90 -10.85
CA ASN A 60 -1.41 -12.58 -11.76
C ASN A 60 -1.17 -14.10 -11.79
N HIS A 61 -2.17 -14.86 -12.22
CA HIS A 61 -2.10 -16.33 -12.30
C HIS A 61 -0.88 -16.85 -13.08
N ASP A 62 -0.41 -16.13 -14.10
CA ASP A 62 0.75 -16.52 -14.92
C ASP A 62 2.07 -16.60 -14.13
N LEU A 63 2.20 -15.83 -13.06
CA LEU A 63 3.41 -15.76 -12.24
C LEU A 63 3.34 -16.66 -11.01
N LEU A 64 2.19 -17.26 -10.72
CA LEU A 64 1.97 -18.06 -9.52
C LEU A 64 2.95 -19.23 -9.42
N LYS A 65 3.30 -19.85 -10.55
CA LYS A 65 4.21 -21.00 -10.62
C LYS A 65 5.64 -20.67 -10.19
N ASP A 66 6.01 -19.40 -10.28
CA ASP A 66 7.35 -18.91 -10.00
C ASP A 66 7.44 -18.20 -8.64
N CYS A 67 6.35 -18.17 -7.87
CA CYS A 67 6.30 -17.50 -6.57
C CYS A 67 6.85 -18.43 -5.47
N PRO A 68 7.94 -18.04 -4.78
CA PRO A 68 8.53 -18.86 -3.71
C PRO A 68 7.84 -18.69 -2.35
N THR A 69 6.92 -17.71 -2.21
CA THR A 69 6.26 -17.36 -0.95
C THR A 69 4.73 -17.34 -1.11
N ASN A 70 4.00 -16.81 -0.12
CA ASN A 70 2.54 -16.72 -0.21
C ASN A 70 2.13 -15.77 -1.35
N ALA A 71 1.06 -16.12 -2.06
CA ALA A 71 0.59 -15.35 -3.20
C ALA A 71 -0.87 -14.90 -3.01
N LEU A 72 -1.14 -13.66 -3.38
CA LEU A 72 -2.48 -13.11 -3.57
C LEU A 72 -2.71 -12.97 -5.07
N VAL A 73 -3.44 -13.94 -5.63
CA VAL A 73 -3.70 -13.99 -7.07
C VAL A 73 -4.93 -13.14 -7.39
N VAL A 74 -4.76 -12.18 -8.29
CA VAL A 74 -5.81 -11.26 -8.74
C VAL A 74 -5.81 -11.17 -10.27
N ASP A 75 -6.89 -10.63 -10.83
CA ASP A 75 -6.95 -10.30 -12.26
C ASP A 75 -6.27 -8.95 -12.57
N ASP A 76 -6.36 -7.99 -11.65
CA ASP A 76 -5.75 -6.66 -11.76
C ASP A 76 -4.84 -6.36 -10.56
N VAL A 77 -3.54 -6.58 -10.76
CA VAL A 77 -2.50 -6.33 -9.76
C VAL A 77 -2.42 -4.85 -9.36
N TYR A 78 -2.61 -3.91 -10.31
CA TYR A 78 -2.51 -2.48 -10.01
C TYR A 78 -3.67 -2.03 -9.13
N LEU A 79 -4.89 -2.48 -9.45
CA LEU A 79 -6.07 -2.18 -8.64
C LEU A 79 -5.94 -2.76 -7.23
N ALA A 80 -5.51 -4.02 -7.12
CA ALA A 80 -5.27 -4.67 -5.83
C ALA A 80 -4.21 -3.93 -5.00
N PHE A 81 -3.10 -3.55 -5.63
CA PHE A 81 -2.04 -2.79 -4.98
C PHE A 81 -2.51 -1.39 -4.54
N ALA A 82 -3.30 -0.69 -5.35
CA ALA A 82 -3.88 0.60 -4.98
C ALA A 82 -4.80 0.48 -3.76
N LYS A 83 -5.66 -0.55 -3.72
CA LYS A 83 -6.52 -0.83 -2.55
C LYS A 83 -5.68 -1.12 -1.30
N ILE A 84 -4.67 -1.98 -1.41
CA ILE A 84 -3.80 -2.34 -0.27
C ILE A 84 -3.01 -1.12 0.21
N THR A 85 -2.37 -0.36 -0.67
CA THR A 85 -1.62 0.83 -0.25
C THR A 85 -2.50 1.87 0.42
N HIS A 86 -3.75 2.02 -0.02
CA HIS A 86 -4.74 2.84 0.68
C HIS A 86 -5.11 2.29 2.06
N TYR A 87 -5.32 0.98 2.18
CA TYR A 87 -5.62 0.31 3.44
C TYR A 87 -4.47 0.41 4.47
N PHE A 88 -3.22 0.33 4.00
CA PHE A 88 -2.03 0.52 4.83
C PHE A 88 -1.68 2.00 5.08
N LYS A 89 -2.30 2.93 4.35
CA LYS A 89 -2.07 4.36 4.53
C LYS A 89 -2.64 4.76 5.87
N LYS A 90 -1.75 5.01 6.83
CA LYS A 90 -2.10 5.66 8.08
C LYS A 90 -2.67 7.04 7.73
N GLU A 91 -3.92 7.32 8.06
CA GLU A 91 -4.47 8.66 7.97
C GLU A 91 -3.59 9.56 8.84
N VAL A 92 -2.69 10.31 8.20
CA VAL A 92 -2.22 11.55 8.77
C VAL A 92 -3.39 12.48 8.59
N ALA A 93 -4.30 12.50 9.57
CA ALA A 93 -5.32 13.54 9.62
C ALA A 93 -4.55 14.85 9.53
N PRO A 94 -4.70 15.65 8.46
CA PRO A 94 -4.16 16.99 8.50
C PRO A 94 -4.78 17.63 9.73
N THR A 95 -3.96 18.20 10.62
CA THR A 95 -4.50 19.03 11.70
C THR A 95 -5.36 20.08 11.03
N SER A 96 -6.68 19.91 11.16
CA SER A 96 -7.65 20.83 10.60
C SER A 96 -7.42 22.18 11.26
N GLY A 97 -7.20 23.21 10.44
CA GLY A 97 -6.90 24.55 10.93
C GLY A 97 -5.72 25.22 10.25
N ILE A 98 -5.52 26.47 10.65
CA ILE A 98 -4.49 27.35 10.13
C ILE A 98 -3.32 27.26 11.10
N HIS A 99 -2.14 26.85 10.61
CA HIS A 99 -0.94 26.86 11.43
C HIS A 99 -0.67 28.29 11.93
N SER A 100 -0.25 28.45 13.19
CA SER A 100 -0.07 29.77 13.82
C SER A 100 0.93 30.69 13.10
N SER A 101 1.86 30.12 12.32
CA SER A 101 2.80 30.88 11.50
C SER A 101 2.27 31.30 10.12
N ALA A 102 1.08 30.84 9.72
CA ALA A 102 0.51 31.18 8.43
C ALA A 102 -0.02 32.62 8.42
N LYS A 103 0.17 33.31 7.31
CA LYS A 103 -0.30 34.68 7.10
C LYS A 103 -1.38 34.67 6.02
N THR A 104 -2.61 35.04 6.38
CA THR A 104 -3.78 34.89 5.50
C THR A 104 -4.33 36.20 4.96
N GLY A 105 -3.76 37.35 5.34
CA GLY A 105 -4.20 38.66 4.85
C GLY A 105 -5.71 38.89 5.05
N GLN A 106 -6.39 39.31 3.99
CA GLN A 106 -7.85 39.49 3.93
C GLN A 106 -8.58 38.28 3.30
N ALA A 107 -7.88 37.16 3.09
CA ALA A 107 -8.47 36.01 2.43
C ALA A 107 -9.60 35.40 3.25
N ILE A 108 -10.71 35.11 2.58
CA ILE A 108 -11.82 34.35 3.16
C ILE A 108 -11.50 32.87 3.01
N ILE A 109 -11.25 32.20 4.13
CA ILE A 109 -10.91 30.78 4.16
C ILE A 109 -12.15 29.98 4.55
N ALA A 110 -12.51 29.01 3.70
CA ALA A 110 -13.64 28.13 3.96
C ALA A 110 -13.39 27.22 5.17
N GLN A 111 -14.47 26.75 5.79
CA GLN A 111 -14.39 25.74 6.85
C GLN A 111 -13.77 24.44 6.28
N ASN A 112 -12.96 23.76 7.08
CA ASN A 112 -12.18 22.56 6.71
C ASN A 112 -10.94 22.78 5.82
N CYS A 113 -10.49 24.02 5.63
CA CYS A 113 -9.17 24.26 5.05
C CYS A 113 -8.04 23.99 6.07
N THR A 114 -6.95 23.38 5.60
CA THR A 114 -5.69 23.27 6.36
C THR A 114 -4.64 24.16 5.72
N ILE A 115 -4.05 25.06 6.50
CA ILE A 115 -2.94 25.91 6.06
C ILE A 115 -1.68 25.50 6.81
N GLY A 116 -0.68 25.05 6.05
CA GLY A 116 0.59 24.58 6.59
C GLY A 116 1.46 25.67 7.19
N LYS A 117 2.52 25.24 7.87
CA LYS A 117 3.54 26.13 8.42
C LYS A 117 4.14 27.01 7.31
N GLU A 118 4.26 28.31 7.60
CA GLU A 118 4.93 29.32 6.75
C GLU A 118 4.26 29.59 5.40
N VAL A 119 2.98 29.22 5.25
CA VAL A 119 2.19 29.60 4.08
C VAL A 119 1.76 31.07 4.18
N VAL A 120 1.90 31.79 3.06
CA VAL A 120 1.41 33.16 2.89
C VAL A 120 0.35 33.16 1.80
N ILE A 121 -0.85 33.61 2.13
CA ILE A 121 -1.94 33.87 1.19
C ILE A 121 -2.04 35.38 1.03
N GLY A 122 -1.84 35.85 -0.21
CA GLY A 122 -1.86 37.27 -0.58
C GLY A 122 -3.21 37.74 -1.08
#